data_AF-A0A9E4ENC8-F1
#
_entry.id   AF-A0A9E4ENC8-F1
#
_cell.length_a   1.000
_cell.length_b   1.000
_cell.length_c   1.000
_cell.angle_alpha   90.00
_cell.angle_beta   90.00
_cell.angle_gamma   90.00
#
_symmetry.space_group_name_H-M   'P 1'
#
loop_
_entity.id
_entity.type
_entity.pdbx_description
1 polymer ?
#
loop_
_entity_poly.entity_id
_entity_poly.type
_entity_poly.pdbx_seq_one_letter_code
_entity_poly.pdbx_strand_id
1 'polypeptide(L)'
;MKYLVDISQKHVQKIQNLVSKGDYEGIAQFIAVAIENQLYLEESGLPVFAENEKDIDNTPVKENKNSQNEKATVSLKLAAFQANPQVVSSPSYMQLVLGQKEGSEELFWPWGQINKILPIKIGVRILFRELGANERMPLDDFADAAVEEAVRIGERLRSHEDQLRKLRDDRISAALPKVDDEKSQTRYRAQFLAYGRKDGLLDGAMALFRFANIDAKSGKHIIGITQAGVDFAKISNPVLDEDNLDKSLNQKEVDFYLTHVKSNVKGEFAGIKWILTKINQGINERESLNSELKKEFAELWGASDAVINTQRAGLMARMFELGLLEKEKRGIYVTYHNSDFGKSFLAQI
;
A
#
# COMPACT_ATOMS: atom_id res chain seq x y z
N MET A 1 26.57 8.59 21.73
CA MET A 1 26.67 7.97 23.07
C MET A 1 27.40 6.64 22.90
N LYS A 2 28.33 6.27 23.79
CA LYS A 2 29.06 4.99 23.70
C LYS A 2 28.65 4.09 24.85
N TYR A 3 28.23 2.87 24.55
CA TYR A 3 27.89 1.84 25.51
C TYR A 3 28.87 0.68 25.36
N LEU A 4 29.39 0.17 26.48
CA LEU A 4 30.25 -1.01 26.51
C LEU A 4 29.41 -2.18 27.02
N VAL A 5 29.41 -3.29 26.30
CA VAL A 5 28.65 -4.49 26.65
C VAL A 5 29.58 -5.69 26.63
N ASP A 6 29.65 -6.40 27.75
CA ASP A 6 30.44 -7.61 27.87
C ASP A 6 29.66 -8.81 27.33
N ILE A 7 30.28 -9.53 26.37
CA ILE A 7 29.69 -10.71 25.73
C ILE A 7 30.48 -11.94 26.16
N SER A 8 29.77 -12.98 26.65
CA SER A 8 30.42 -14.21 27.09
C SER A 8 31.22 -14.88 25.96
N GLN A 9 32.33 -15.56 26.29
CA GLN A 9 33.14 -16.27 25.30
C GLN A 9 32.34 -17.29 24.46
N LYS A 10 31.36 -17.97 25.09
CA LYS A 10 30.46 -18.91 24.39
C LYS A 10 29.65 -18.20 23.29
N HIS A 11 29.19 -16.97 23.53
CA HIS A 11 28.47 -16.19 22.53
C HIS A 11 29.42 -15.66 21.46
N VAL A 12 30.61 -15.19 21.83
CA VAL A 12 31.64 -14.76 20.85
C VAL A 12 31.97 -15.90 19.88
N GLN A 13 32.15 -17.12 20.37
CA GLN A 13 32.43 -18.29 19.52
C GLN A 13 31.29 -18.56 18.51
N LYS A 14 30.03 -18.45 18.94
CA LYS A 14 28.87 -18.60 18.06
C LYS A 14 28.81 -17.51 17.00
N ILE A 15 29.08 -16.26 17.38
CA ILE A 15 29.10 -15.13 16.45
C ILE A 15 30.22 -15.30 15.43
N GLN A 16 31.42 -15.68 15.87
CA GLN A 16 32.55 -15.95 14.98
C GLN A 16 32.26 -17.07 13.99
N ASN A 17 31.51 -18.11 14.39
CA ASN A 17 31.07 -19.16 13.48
C ASN A 17 30.08 -18.68 12.41
N LEU A 18 29.27 -17.66 12.69
CA LEU A 18 28.37 -17.06 11.70
C LEU A 18 29.15 -16.13 10.74
N VAL A 19 30.12 -15.38 11.28
CA VAL A 19 31.03 -14.54 10.48
C VAL A 19 31.88 -15.42 9.54
N SER A 20 32.43 -16.54 10.02
CA SER A 20 33.25 -17.43 9.19
C SER A 20 32.49 -18.14 8.08
N LYS A 21 31.16 -18.27 8.22
CA LYS A 21 30.26 -18.77 7.18
C LYS A 21 29.93 -17.71 6.11
N GLY A 22 30.34 -16.46 6.32
CA GLY A 22 30.03 -15.35 5.42
C GLY A 22 28.65 -14.74 5.63
N ASP A 23 27.92 -15.14 6.69
CA ASP A 23 26.60 -14.57 7.00
C ASP A 23 26.71 -13.10 7.48
N TYR A 24 27.89 -12.71 7.98
CA TYR A 24 28.22 -11.37 8.45
C TYR A 24 29.70 -11.06 8.16
N GLU A 25 30.00 -9.83 7.79
CA GLU A 25 31.35 -9.29 7.55
C GLU A 25 32.21 -9.24 8.83
N GLY A 26 31.57 -9.17 10.00
CA GLY A 26 32.27 -9.14 11.28
C GLY A 26 31.35 -9.06 12.49
N ILE A 27 31.93 -9.19 13.68
CA ILE A 27 31.22 -9.16 14.97
C ILE A 27 30.44 -7.85 15.13
N ALA A 28 31.02 -6.71 14.72
CA ALA A 28 30.36 -5.41 14.81
C ALA A 28 29.09 -5.35 13.94
N GLN A 29 29.14 -5.87 12.72
CA GLN A 29 27.97 -5.93 11.84
C GLN A 29 26.91 -6.87 12.42
N PHE A 30 27.31 -8.04 12.94
CA PHE A 30 26.39 -8.94 13.64
C PHE A 30 25.65 -8.24 14.78
N ILE A 31 26.38 -7.53 15.66
CA ILE A 31 25.78 -6.85 16.81
C ILE A 31 24.84 -5.72 16.36
N ALA A 32 25.25 -4.91 15.39
CA ALA A 32 24.39 -3.85 14.85
C ALA A 32 23.08 -4.42 14.28
N VAL A 33 23.18 -5.48 13.48
CA VAL A 33 22.02 -6.18 12.92
C VAL A 33 21.15 -6.81 14.00
N ALA A 34 21.74 -7.43 15.02
CA ALA A 34 21.00 -8.02 16.13
C ALA A 34 20.22 -6.95 16.93
N ILE A 35 20.83 -5.79 17.16
CA ILE A 35 20.16 -4.66 17.83
C ILE A 35 19.02 -4.12 16.98
N GLU A 36 19.24 -3.88 15.68
CA GLU A 36 18.17 -3.42 14.78
C GLU A 36 17.01 -4.42 14.69
N ASN A 37 17.33 -5.72 14.62
CA ASN A 37 16.32 -6.78 14.63
C ASN A 37 15.55 -6.79 15.96
N GLN A 38 16.23 -6.67 17.10
CA GLN A 38 15.55 -6.66 18.40
C GLN A 38 14.67 -5.42 18.54
N LEU A 39 15.16 -4.23 18.18
CA LEU A 39 14.36 -3.01 18.20
C LEU A 39 13.14 -3.12 17.29
N TYR A 40 13.31 -3.68 16.09
CA TYR A 40 12.19 -3.94 15.19
C TYR A 40 11.15 -4.86 15.85
N LEU A 41 11.56 -5.94 16.54
CA LEU A 41 10.65 -6.86 17.22
C LEU A 41 9.90 -6.20 18.39
N GLU A 42 10.60 -5.44 19.23
CA GLU A 42 10.02 -4.74 20.38
C GLU A 42 9.05 -3.63 19.93
N GLU A 43 9.40 -2.87 18.88
CA GLU A 43 8.54 -1.83 18.31
C GLU A 43 7.32 -2.40 17.57
N SER A 44 7.41 -3.65 17.08
CA SER A 44 6.33 -4.32 16.36
C SER A 44 5.40 -5.14 17.27
N GLY A 45 5.62 -5.15 18.59
CA GLY A 45 4.71 -5.75 19.58
C GLY A 45 4.56 -7.28 19.48
N LEU A 46 5.54 -7.97 18.89
CA LEU A 46 5.53 -9.43 18.79
C LEU A 46 5.93 -10.04 20.14
N PRO A 47 5.18 -11.02 20.69
CA PRO A 47 5.66 -11.78 21.84
C PRO A 47 6.85 -12.65 21.40
N VAL A 48 7.97 -12.49 22.10
CA VAL A 48 9.15 -13.36 21.98
C VAL A 48 8.73 -14.81 22.25
N PHE A 49 9.15 -15.73 21.36
CA PHE A 49 8.99 -17.16 21.55
C PHE A 49 9.63 -17.60 22.89
N ALA A 50 8.80 -17.94 23.86
CA ALA A 50 9.22 -18.74 25.01
C ALA A 50 8.88 -20.20 24.71
N GLU A 51 9.90 -21.01 24.44
CA GLU A 51 9.78 -22.45 24.60
C GLU A 51 9.78 -22.76 26.11
N ASN A 52 8.66 -23.36 26.54
CA ASN A 52 8.48 -24.21 27.72
C ASN A 52 9.08 -23.77 29.06
N GLU A 53 8.23 -23.28 29.94
CA GLU A 53 8.18 -23.82 31.30
C GLU A 53 6.73 -23.77 31.83
N LYS A 54 6.32 -24.89 32.42
CA LYS A 54 5.07 -25.06 33.15
C LYS A 54 5.10 -24.14 34.37
N ASP A 55 4.05 -23.36 34.60
CA ASP A 55 3.27 -23.52 35.82
C ASP A 55 1.98 -22.69 35.81
N ILE A 56 1.05 -23.21 36.58
CA ILE A 56 -0.33 -22.83 36.82
C ILE A 56 -0.43 -21.42 37.41
N ASP A 57 -1.30 -20.56 36.88
CA ASP A 57 -2.29 -19.94 37.76
C ASP A 57 -3.58 -19.51 37.04
N ASN A 58 -4.68 -19.88 37.68
CA ASN A 58 -6.04 -19.55 37.30
C ASN A 58 -6.36 -18.13 37.75
N THR A 59 -6.82 -17.27 36.85
CA THR A 59 -7.64 -16.12 37.26
C THR A 59 -8.70 -15.81 36.20
N PRO A 60 -9.99 -15.73 36.57
CA PRO A 60 -11.08 -15.66 35.61
C PRO A 60 -11.15 -14.28 34.97
N VAL A 61 -11.10 -14.24 33.64
CA VAL A 61 -11.43 -13.06 32.86
C VAL A 61 -12.92 -12.77 33.05
N LYS A 62 -13.23 -11.66 33.72
CA LYS A 62 -14.59 -11.11 33.77
C LYS A 62 -14.97 -10.65 32.36
N GLU A 63 -15.96 -11.33 31.79
CA GLU A 63 -16.73 -10.84 30.65
C GLU A 63 -17.35 -9.48 31.00
N ASN A 64 -16.85 -8.41 30.39
CA ASN A 64 -17.61 -7.17 30.27
C ASN A 64 -18.43 -7.24 28.98
N LYS A 65 -19.69 -7.66 29.16
CA LYS A 65 -20.80 -7.36 28.26
C LYS A 65 -21.10 -5.86 28.35
N ASN A 66 -21.17 -5.18 27.21
CA ASN A 66 -21.92 -3.96 26.86
C ASN A 66 -21.12 -3.17 25.82
N SER A 67 -21.61 -2.77 24.65
CA SER A 67 -22.99 -2.76 24.14
C SER A 67 -22.94 -2.80 22.62
N GLN A 68 -23.77 -3.68 22.04
CA GLN A 68 -24.12 -3.66 20.63
C GLN A 68 -24.90 -2.37 20.33
N ASN A 69 -24.29 -1.47 19.57
CA ASN A 69 -25.02 -0.65 18.62
C ASN A 69 -24.72 -1.24 17.24
N GLU A 70 -25.47 -2.28 16.87
CA GLU A 70 -25.50 -2.79 15.49
C GLU A 70 -26.18 -1.75 14.60
N LYS A 71 -25.41 -0.73 14.18
CA LYS A 71 -25.73 -0.04 12.93
C LYS A 71 -25.74 -1.12 11.84
N ALA A 72 -26.90 -1.29 11.19
CA ALA A 72 -27.10 -2.26 10.12
C ALA A 72 -25.88 -2.31 9.19
N THR A 73 -25.27 -3.49 9.09
CA THR A 73 -24.04 -3.69 8.33
C THR A 73 -24.37 -3.57 6.84
N VAL A 74 -24.32 -2.35 6.30
CA VAL A 74 -24.53 -2.15 4.87
C VAL A 74 -23.35 -2.76 4.13
N SER A 75 -23.65 -3.75 3.29
CA SER A 75 -22.69 -4.57 2.58
C SER A 75 -22.11 -3.80 1.38
N LEU A 76 -20.79 -3.85 1.19
CA LEU A 76 -20.12 -3.38 -0.04
C LEU A 76 -20.13 -4.43 -1.16
N LYS A 77 -20.86 -5.54 -0.96
CA LYS A 77 -20.99 -6.62 -1.95
C LYS A 77 -21.65 -6.11 -3.22
N LEU A 78 -21.13 -6.54 -4.38
CA LEU A 78 -21.65 -6.19 -5.70
C LEU A 78 -23.16 -6.40 -5.84
N ALA A 79 -23.67 -7.47 -5.25
CA ALA A 79 -25.09 -7.81 -5.28
C ALA A 79 -26.01 -6.73 -4.66
N ALA A 80 -25.47 -5.82 -3.85
CA ALA A 80 -26.22 -4.74 -3.23
C ALA A 80 -26.42 -3.53 -4.16
N PHE A 81 -25.72 -3.45 -5.30
CA PHE A 81 -25.83 -2.29 -6.20
C PHE A 81 -26.89 -2.49 -7.27
N GLN A 82 -27.92 -1.65 -7.23
CA GLN A 82 -29.05 -1.71 -8.16
C GLN A 82 -29.00 -0.59 -9.23
N ALA A 83 -28.27 0.50 -8.96
CA ALA A 83 -28.17 1.66 -9.84
C ALA A 83 -26.76 1.83 -10.40
N ASN A 84 -26.66 2.40 -11.60
CA ASN A 84 -25.40 2.83 -12.19
C ASN A 84 -25.30 4.36 -12.09
N PRO A 85 -24.20 4.89 -11.56
CA PRO A 85 -24.00 6.33 -11.49
C PRO A 85 -23.77 6.91 -12.88
N GLN A 86 -24.15 8.17 -13.05
CA GLN A 86 -23.71 8.95 -14.20
C GLN A 86 -22.21 9.24 -14.06
N VAL A 87 -21.47 9.12 -15.16
CA VAL A 87 -20.00 9.25 -15.13
C VAL A 87 -19.57 10.68 -15.44
N VAL A 88 -18.49 11.11 -14.79
CA VAL A 88 -17.77 12.35 -15.13
C VAL A 88 -16.58 12.05 -16.03
N SER A 89 -16.06 13.09 -16.70
CA SER A 89 -14.82 12.99 -17.47
C SER A 89 -13.62 12.69 -16.56
N SER A 90 -12.67 11.92 -17.06
CA SER A 90 -11.39 11.70 -16.38
C SER A 90 -10.60 13.01 -16.25
N PRO A 91 -9.88 13.23 -15.14
CA PRO A 91 -9.00 14.38 -15.03
C PRO A 91 -7.87 14.28 -16.06
N SER A 92 -7.58 15.40 -16.72
CA SER A 92 -6.39 15.53 -17.57
C SER A 92 -5.13 15.64 -16.72
N TYR A 93 -3.96 15.33 -17.31
CA TYR A 93 -2.68 15.43 -16.61
C TYR A 93 -2.44 16.83 -15.99
N MET A 94 -2.84 17.89 -16.69
CA MET A 94 -2.67 19.28 -16.23
C MET A 94 -3.54 19.65 -15.02
N GLN A 95 -4.58 18.85 -14.73
CA GLN A 95 -5.40 19.03 -13.53
C GLN A 95 -4.82 18.31 -12.31
N LEU A 96 -3.84 17.43 -12.49
CA LEU A 96 -3.22 16.67 -11.41
C LEU A 96 -2.03 17.42 -10.82
N VAL A 97 -1.70 17.16 -9.56
CA VAL A 97 -0.51 17.73 -8.89
C VAL A 97 0.80 17.42 -9.63
N LEU A 98 0.85 16.29 -10.35
CA LEU A 98 2.00 15.90 -11.17
C LEU A 98 2.14 16.79 -12.41
N GLY A 99 1.03 17.33 -12.93
CA GLY A 99 0.99 18.17 -14.14
C GLY A 99 1.66 19.53 -14.00
N GLN A 100 1.97 19.97 -12.77
CA GLN A 100 2.73 21.21 -12.54
C GLN A 100 4.23 21.06 -12.79
N LYS A 101 4.74 19.83 -12.84
CA LYS A 101 6.17 19.60 -13.05
C LYS A 101 6.50 19.72 -14.53
N GLU A 102 7.62 20.37 -14.84
CA GLU A 102 8.12 20.44 -16.21
C GLU A 102 8.43 19.03 -16.73
N GLY A 103 7.80 18.66 -17.85
CA GLY A 103 7.98 17.35 -18.48
C GLY A 103 6.68 16.66 -18.84
N SER A 104 6.80 15.47 -19.41
CA SER A 104 5.66 14.63 -19.77
C SER A 104 5.25 13.73 -18.60
N GLU A 105 4.00 13.25 -18.62
CA GLU A 105 3.43 12.41 -17.56
C GLU A 105 4.25 11.14 -17.29
N GLU A 106 4.89 10.57 -18.31
CA GLU A 106 5.74 9.39 -18.24
C GLU A 106 6.92 9.55 -17.27
N LEU A 107 7.32 10.78 -16.94
CA LEU A 107 8.43 11.07 -16.04
C LEU A 107 8.04 11.13 -14.56
N PHE A 108 6.73 11.09 -14.25
CA PHE A 108 6.23 11.31 -12.90
C PHE A 108 5.17 10.26 -12.55
N TRP A 109 5.55 9.26 -11.75
CA TRP A 109 4.58 8.29 -11.23
C TRP A 109 3.95 8.73 -9.89
N PRO A 110 2.77 8.18 -9.54
CA PRO A 110 2.08 8.46 -8.28
C PRO A 110 2.96 8.30 -7.04
N TRP A 111 2.72 9.16 -6.06
CA TRP A 111 3.53 9.26 -4.84
C TRP A 111 3.71 7.92 -4.12
N GLY A 112 4.93 7.67 -3.63
CA GLY A 112 5.33 6.40 -3.04
C GLY A 112 4.60 6.01 -1.75
N GLN A 113 3.87 6.93 -1.11
CA GLN A 113 3.02 6.54 0.01
C GLN A 113 1.71 5.88 -0.43
N ILE A 114 1.34 5.97 -1.71
CA ILE A 114 0.21 5.25 -2.30
C ILE A 114 0.65 3.81 -2.58
N ASN A 115 0.90 3.02 -1.54
CA ASN A 115 1.66 1.78 -1.64
C ASN A 115 0.80 0.51 -1.88
N LYS A 116 -0.52 0.65 -1.99
CA LYS A 116 -1.49 -0.45 -2.18
C LYS A 116 -2.66 -0.04 -3.07
N ILE A 117 -3.29 -1.02 -3.71
CA ILE A 117 -4.41 -0.86 -4.65
C ILE A 117 -5.76 -1.16 -3.98
N LEU A 118 -5.85 -2.15 -3.09
CA LEU A 118 -7.10 -2.42 -2.36
C LEU A 118 -7.71 -1.19 -1.67
N PRO A 119 -6.95 -0.32 -0.98
CA PRO A 119 -7.51 0.90 -0.38
C PRO A 119 -8.19 1.83 -1.41
N ILE A 120 -7.67 1.87 -2.65
CA ILE A 120 -8.24 2.61 -3.77
C ILE A 120 -9.52 1.93 -4.23
N LYS A 121 -9.52 0.61 -4.37
CA LYS A 121 -10.72 -0.18 -4.74
C LYS A 121 -11.88 0.05 -3.77
N ILE A 122 -11.59 0.11 -2.46
CA ILE A 122 -12.57 0.43 -1.42
C ILE A 122 -13.16 1.82 -1.65
N GLY A 123 -12.33 2.85 -1.81
CA GLY A 123 -12.78 4.21 -2.06
C GLY A 123 -13.65 4.33 -3.33
N VAL A 124 -13.21 3.68 -4.42
CA VAL A 124 -13.96 3.63 -5.69
C VAL A 124 -15.31 2.93 -5.53
N ARG A 125 -15.37 1.82 -4.78
CA ARG A 125 -16.61 1.06 -4.54
C ARG A 125 -17.60 1.85 -3.68
N ILE A 126 -17.10 2.61 -2.71
CA ILE A 126 -17.92 3.47 -1.87
C ILE A 126 -18.45 4.65 -2.67
N LEU A 127 -17.62 5.32 -3.46
CA LEU A 127 -18.09 6.39 -4.34
C LEU A 127 -19.17 5.88 -5.30
N PHE A 128 -18.97 4.71 -5.90
CA PHE A 128 -19.96 4.07 -6.77
C PHE A 128 -21.30 3.85 -6.04
N ARG A 129 -21.27 3.34 -4.80
CA ARG A 129 -22.46 3.14 -3.96
C ARG A 129 -23.18 4.44 -3.65
N GLU A 130 -22.46 5.41 -3.10
CA GLU A 130 -23.03 6.66 -2.59
C GLU A 130 -23.62 7.53 -3.71
N LEU A 131 -23.02 7.50 -4.90
CA LEU A 131 -23.58 8.20 -6.06
C LEU A 131 -24.94 7.61 -6.46
N GLY A 132 -25.12 6.30 -6.39
CA GLY A 132 -26.36 5.65 -6.83
C GLY A 132 -26.62 5.95 -8.32
N ALA A 133 -27.68 6.71 -8.62
CA ALA A 133 -27.98 7.18 -9.98
C ALA A 133 -27.49 8.62 -10.26
N ASN A 134 -26.93 9.31 -9.27
CA ASN A 134 -26.45 10.68 -9.38
C ASN A 134 -25.09 10.73 -10.11
N GLU A 135 -24.79 11.87 -10.72
CA GLU A 135 -23.48 12.13 -11.34
C GLU A 135 -22.41 12.51 -10.30
N ARG A 136 -22.82 13.26 -9.27
CA ARG A 136 -21.90 13.88 -8.31
C ARG A 136 -22.49 13.91 -6.91
N MET A 137 -21.60 13.99 -5.92
CA MET A 137 -21.94 14.20 -4.51
C MET A 137 -20.91 15.11 -3.83
N PRO A 138 -21.21 15.65 -2.64
CA PRO A 138 -20.23 16.41 -1.86
C PRO A 138 -19.00 15.55 -1.53
N LEU A 139 -17.81 16.14 -1.69
CA LEU A 139 -16.55 15.42 -1.48
C LEU A 139 -16.36 14.97 -0.03
N ASP A 140 -16.70 15.81 0.94
CA ASP A 140 -16.51 15.52 2.35
C ASP A 140 -17.44 14.39 2.82
N ASP A 141 -18.71 14.41 2.42
CA ASP A 141 -19.67 13.34 2.70
C ASP A 141 -19.17 11.98 2.18
N PHE A 142 -18.64 11.97 0.95
CA PHE A 142 -17.99 10.78 0.38
C PHE A 142 -16.78 10.35 1.22
N ALA A 143 -15.88 11.29 1.54
CA ALA A 143 -14.63 10.96 2.21
C ALA A 143 -14.86 10.44 3.64
N ASP A 144 -15.85 10.98 4.35
CA ASP A 144 -16.28 10.50 5.67
C ASP A 144 -16.80 9.06 5.57
N ALA A 145 -17.72 8.79 4.64
CA ALA A 145 -18.23 7.43 4.40
C ALA A 145 -17.12 6.45 3.99
N ALA A 146 -16.17 6.91 3.16
CA ALA A 146 -15.03 6.11 2.72
C ALA A 146 -14.10 5.73 3.86
N VAL A 147 -13.81 6.66 4.78
CA VAL A 147 -12.97 6.41 5.95
C VAL A 147 -13.64 5.44 6.91
N GLU A 148 -14.92 5.65 7.26
CA GLU A 148 -15.66 4.79 8.19
C GLU A 148 -15.64 3.32 7.73
N GLU A 149 -15.90 3.11 6.43
CA GLU A 149 -15.90 1.79 5.81
C GLU A 149 -14.51 1.16 5.71
N ALA A 150 -13.50 1.94 5.32
CA ALA A 150 -12.13 1.46 5.23
C ALA A 150 -11.57 1.07 6.60
N VAL A 151 -11.96 1.77 7.67
CA VAL A 151 -11.65 1.40 9.06
C VAL A 151 -12.25 0.02 9.38
N ARG A 152 -13.55 -0.16 9.10
CA ARG A 152 -14.27 -1.42 9.37
C ARG A 152 -13.64 -2.61 8.64
N ILE A 153 -13.35 -2.46 7.35
CA ILE A 153 -12.67 -3.49 6.55
C ILE A 153 -11.25 -3.74 7.08
N GLY A 154 -10.55 -2.67 7.44
CA GLY A 154 -9.21 -2.73 8.01
C GLY A 154 -9.15 -3.56 9.28
N GLU A 155 -10.10 -3.36 10.22
CA GLU A 155 -10.14 -4.14 11.47
C GLU A 155 -10.46 -5.62 11.21
N ARG A 156 -11.37 -5.90 10.27
CA ARG A 156 -11.68 -7.28 9.88
C ARG A 156 -10.45 -7.99 9.31
N LEU A 157 -9.71 -7.33 8.41
CA LEU A 157 -8.48 -7.88 7.85
C LEU A 157 -7.41 -8.07 8.92
N ARG A 158 -7.16 -7.06 9.76
CA ARG A 158 -6.18 -7.15 10.86
C ARG A 158 -6.47 -8.32 11.78
N SER A 159 -7.73 -8.50 12.18
CA SER A 159 -8.14 -9.61 13.06
C SER A 159 -7.83 -10.97 12.43
N HIS A 160 -8.10 -11.15 11.13
CA HIS A 160 -7.77 -12.37 10.39
C HIS A 160 -6.24 -12.58 10.28
N GLU A 161 -5.51 -11.51 9.96
CA GLU A 161 -4.05 -11.56 9.80
C GLU A 161 -3.32 -11.82 11.12
N ASP A 162 -3.85 -11.32 12.24
CA ASP A 162 -3.33 -11.57 13.58
C ASP A 162 -3.50 -13.04 13.99
N GLN A 163 -4.66 -13.64 13.67
CA GLN A 163 -4.90 -15.07 13.88
C GLN A 163 -3.92 -15.94 13.09
N LEU A 164 -3.58 -15.53 11.87
CA LEU A 164 -2.60 -16.20 11.01
C LEU A 164 -1.14 -15.80 11.30
N ARG A 165 -0.90 -14.89 12.25
CA ARG A 165 0.42 -14.33 12.59
C ARG A 165 1.17 -13.80 11.36
N LYS A 166 0.46 -13.17 10.41
CA LYS A 166 1.09 -12.63 9.19
C LYS A 166 2.12 -11.56 9.57
N LEU A 167 3.29 -11.66 8.93
CA LEU A 167 4.33 -10.65 9.02
C LEU A 167 3.83 -9.33 8.45
N ARG A 168 4.35 -8.20 8.97
CA ARG A 168 3.91 -6.86 8.57
C ARG A 168 3.93 -6.62 7.07
N ASP A 169 4.94 -7.13 6.38
CA ASP A 169 5.11 -6.96 4.93
C ASP A 169 4.04 -7.73 4.11
N ASP A 170 3.47 -8.78 4.70
CA ASP A 170 2.49 -9.66 4.05
C ASP A 170 1.05 -9.24 4.38
N ARG A 171 0.88 -8.20 5.21
CA ARG A 171 -0.44 -7.68 5.58
C ARG A 171 -1.05 -6.88 4.45
N ILE A 172 -2.24 -7.30 4.06
CA ILE A 172 -3.16 -6.59 3.18
C ILE A 172 -3.71 -5.35 3.90
N SER A 173 -3.91 -5.42 5.22
CA SER A 173 -4.45 -4.31 6.01
C SER A 173 -3.50 -3.12 6.19
N ALA A 174 -2.23 -3.22 5.77
CA ALA A 174 -1.16 -2.29 6.15
C ALA A 174 -1.39 -0.84 5.72
N ALA A 175 -2.21 -0.62 4.68
CA ALA A 175 -2.56 0.69 4.14
C ALA A 175 -3.96 1.18 4.57
N LEU A 176 -4.69 0.41 5.37
CA LEU A 176 -6.04 0.74 5.82
C LEU A 176 -6.02 1.44 7.19
N PRO A 177 -6.88 2.44 7.39
CA PRO A 177 -6.94 3.21 8.63
C PRO A 177 -7.45 2.35 9.79
N LYS A 178 -7.22 2.81 11.03
CA LYS A 178 -7.67 2.18 12.28
C LYS A 178 -8.69 3.06 13.01
N VAL A 179 -9.53 2.44 13.84
CA VAL A 179 -10.59 3.12 14.62
C VAL A 179 -10.00 4.24 15.47
N ASP A 180 -8.97 3.92 16.27
CA ASP A 180 -8.39 4.85 17.25
C ASP A 180 -7.10 5.55 16.77
N ASP A 181 -6.94 5.71 15.46
CA ASP A 181 -5.77 6.39 14.88
C ASP A 181 -6.20 7.41 13.82
N GLU A 182 -6.52 8.63 14.29
CA GLU A 182 -6.88 9.77 13.44
C GLU A 182 -5.80 10.10 12.40
N LYS A 183 -4.51 9.86 12.71
CA LYS A 183 -3.42 10.08 11.75
C LYS A 183 -3.51 9.08 10.61
N SER A 184 -3.84 7.83 10.89
CA SER A 184 -4.07 6.81 9.85
C SER A 184 -5.28 7.13 8.98
N GLN A 185 -6.37 7.65 9.56
CA GLN A 185 -7.58 8.06 8.83
C GLN A 185 -7.31 9.27 7.93
N THR A 186 -6.63 10.28 8.46
CA THR A 186 -6.17 11.46 7.70
C THR A 186 -5.27 11.04 6.55
N ARG A 187 -4.34 10.11 6.80
CA ARG A 187 -3.45 9.55 5.79
C ARG A 187 -4.23 8.80 4.71
N TYR A 188 -5.21 7.98 5.09
CA TYR A 188 -6.05 7.25 4.15
C TYR A 188 -6.77 8.22 3.21
N ARG A 189 -7.41 9.26 3.76
CA ARG A 189 -8.06 10.33 2.99
C ARG A 189 -7.10 11.00 2.02
N ALA A 190 -5.94 11.45 2.50
CA ALA A 190 -5.00 12.21 1.68
C ALA A 190 -4.29 11.37 0.61
N GLN A 191 -4.05 10.08 0.86
CA GLN A 191 -3.25 9.25 -0.04
C GLN A 191 -4.11 8.44 -1.01
N PHE A 192 -5.20 7.83 -0.54
CA PHE A 192 -5.95 6.85 -1.34
C PHE A 192 -7.25 7.39 -1.92
N LEU A 193 -7.87 8.38 -1.28
CA LEU A 193 -9.06 9.04 -1.84
C LEU A 193 -8.64 10.18 -2.79
N ALA A 194 -9.60 10.86 -3.40
CA ALA A 194 -9.34 12.06 -4.19
C ALA A 194 -9.55 13.31 -3.33
N TYR A 195 -8.74 14.35 -3.52
CA TYR A 195 -8.98 15.65 -2.90
C TYR A 195 -8.49 16.80 -3.78
N GLY A 196 -9.10 17.98 -3.61
CA GLY A 196 -8.66 19.22 -4.23
C GLY A 196 -7.68 19.97 -3.32
N ARG A 197 -6.59 20.46 -3.90
CA ARG A 197 -5.61 21.30 -3.21
C ARG A 197 -6.00 22.78 -3.30
N LYS A 198 -5.38 23.61 -2.44
CA LYS A 198 -5.60 25.07 -2.44
C LYS A 198 -5.18 25.75 -3.75
N ASP A 199 -4.23 25.15 -4.48
CA ASP A 199 -3.76 25.61 -5.79
C ASP A 199 -4.68 25.19 -6.96
N GLY A 200 -5.81 24.54 -6.67
CA GLY A 200 -6.79 24.09 -7.66
C GLY A 200 -6.46 22.74 -8.31
N LEU A 201 -5.32 22.14 -7.99
CA LEU A 201 -4.94 20.83 -8.51
C LEU A 201 -5.62 19.68 -7.75
N LEU A 202 -5.67 18.54 -8.41
CA LEU A 202 -6.19 17.30 -7.87
C LEU A 202 -5.04 16.38 -7.43
N ASP A 203 -5.23 15.73 -6.30
CA ASP A 203 -4.27 14.79 -5.73
C ASP A 203 -5.00 13.61 -5.07
N GLY A 204 -4.23 12.63 -4.62
CA GLY A 204 -4.70 11.38 -4.04
C GLY A 204 -5.04 10.33 -5.10
N ALA A 205 -4.95 9.06 -4.72
CA ALA A 205 -4.87 7.94 -5.66
C ALA A 205 -6.08 7.86 -6.60
N MET A 206 -7.30 8.07 -6.10
CA MET A 206 -8.49 8.02 -6.97
C MET A 206 -8.45 9.05 -8.11
N ALA A 207 -7.87 10.24 -7.89
CA ALA A 207 -7.68 11.24 -8.95
C ALA A 207 -6.46 10.91 -9.82
N LEU A 208 -5.32 10.59 -9.19
CA LEU A 208 -4.07 10.25 -9.90
C LEU A 208 -4.22 9.05 -10.83
N PHE A 209 -4.99 8.04 -10.41
CA PHE A 209 -5.34 6.89 -11.22
C PHE A 209 -6.59 7.08 -12.08
N ARG A 210 -7.16 8.30 -12.14
CA ARG A 210 -8.27 8.68 -13.01
C ARG A 210 -9.54 7.86 -12.80
N PHE A 211 -9.79 7.39 -11.58
CA PHE A 211 -11.02 6.70 -11.20
C PHE A 211 -12.12 7.67 -10.74
N ALA A 212 -11.73 8.87 -10.30
CA ALA A 212 -12.65 9.92 -9.91
C ALA A 212 -12.15 11.28 -10.41
N ASN A 213 -13.06 12.25 -10.47
CA ASN A 213 -12.75 13.64 -10.77
C ASN A 213 -13.50 14.57 -9.81
N ILE A 214 -12.88 15.69 -9.48
CA ILE A 214 -13.43 16.70 -8.58
C ILE A 214 -13.66 17.97 -9.38
N ASP A 215 -14.84 18.57 -9.22
CA ASP A 215 -15.14 19.91 -9.69
C ASP A 215 -15.26 20.84 -8.48
N ALA A 216 -14.70 22.04 -8.60
CA ALA A 216 -14.78 23.08 -7.59
C ALA A 216 -15.80 24.13 -8.06
N LYS A 217 -17.05 23.70 -8.31
CA LYS A 217 -18.13 24.63 -8.62
C LYS A 217 -18.62 25.31 -7.34
N SER A 218 -18.64 26.63 -7.35
CA SER A 218 -19.29 27.46 -6.31
C SER A 218 -18.74 27.27 -4.89
N GLY A 219 -17.44 26.99 -4.76
CA GLY A 219 -16.77 26.90 -3.45
C GLY A 219 -17.05 25.62 -2.65
N LYS A 220 -17.81 24.68 -3.21
CA LYS A 220 -18.01 23.33 -2.64
C LYS A 220 -17.33 22.32 -3.56
N HIS A 221 -16.41 21.52 -3.00
CA HIS A 221 -15.80 20.43 -3.76
C HIS A 221 -16.82 19.31 -3.94
N ILE A 222 -17.11 18.97 -5.20
CA ILE A 222 -18.01 17.89 -5.56
C ILE A 222 -17.24 16.84 -6.37
N ILE A 223 -17.41 15.58 -6.00
CA ILE A 223 -16.73 14.44 -6.61
C ILE A 223 -17.71 13.66 -7.48
N GLY A 224 -17.22 13.15 -8.60
CA GLY A 224 -17.90 12.17 -9.45
C GLY A 224 -16.97 11.03 -9.83
N ILE A 225 -17.56 9.91 -10.24
CA ILE A 225 -16.83 8.72 -10.67
C ILE A 225 -16.63 8.72 -12.19
N THR A 226 -15.45 8.30 -12.66
CA THR A 226 -15.18 8.19 -14.11
C THR A 226 -15.68 6.86 -14.64
N GLN A 227 -15.70 6.68 -15.97
CA GLN A 227 -15.99 5.37 -16.56
C GLN A 227 -15.02 4.28 -16.07
N ALA A 228 -13.72 4.58 -16.00
CA ALA A 228 -12.73 3.64 -15.46
C ALA A 228 -12.99 3.31 -13.98
N GLY A 229 -13.45 4.29 -13.18
CA GLY A 229 -13.86 4.05 -11.81
C GLY A 229 -15.07 3.12 -11.71
N VAL A 230 -16.08 3.32 -12.55
CA VAL A 230 -17.26 2.42 -12.64
C VAL A 230 -16.86 1.01 -13.03
N ASP A 231 -16.02 0.87 -14.05
CA ASP A 231 -15.58 -0.43 -14.54
C ASP A 231 -14.77 -1.15 -13.45
N PHE A 232 -13.85 -0.45 -12.78
CA PHE A 232 -13.08 -1.02 -11.68
C PHE A 232 -13.96 -1.40 -10.49
N ALA A 233 -14.93 -0.56 -10.14
CA ALA A 233 -15.89 -0.84 -9.06
C ALA A 233 -16.62 -2.16 -9.32
N LYS A 234 -17.08 -2.40 -10.56
CA LYS A 234 -17.91 -3.57 -10.92
C LYS A 234 -17.18 -4.91 -10.96
N ILE A 235 -15.85 -4.92 -10.92
CA ILE A 235 -15.09 -6.17 -10.84
C ILE A 235 -15.22 -6.72 -9.41
N SER A 236 -15.53 -8.00 -9.26
CA SER A 236 -15.54 -8.70 -7.96
C SER A 236 -14.20 -8.52 -7.27
N ASN A 237 -14.20 -8.37 -5.94
CA ASN A 237 -12.98 -8.28 -5.14
C ASN A 237 -12.99 -9.38 -4.07
N PRO A 238 -11.85 -10.08 -3.84
CA PRO A 238 -11.77 -11.15 -2.84
C PRO A 238 -12.24 -10.74 -1.44
N VAL A 239 -11.83 -9.55 -0.97
CA VAL A 239 -12.13 -9.04 0.37
C VAL A 239 -13.57 -8.54 0.47
N LEU A 240 -14.04 -7.81 -0.55
CA LEU A 240 -15.32 -7.10 -0.49
C LEU A 240 -16.51 -8.00 -0.84
N ASP A 241 -16.32 -8.94 -1.76
CA ASP A 241 -17.40 -9.71 -2.37
C ASP A 241 -17.38 -11.19 -1.98
N GLU A 242 -16.19 -11.78 -1.82
CA GLU A 242 -16.00 -13.24 -1.71
C GLU A 242 -15.60 -13.70 -0.29
N ASP A 243 -15.46 -12.77 0.65
CA ASP A 243 -15.02 -13.03 2.03
C ASP A 243 -13.64 -13.75 2.11
N ASN A 244 -12.84 -13.67 1.04
CA ASN A 244 -11.47 -14.18 0.98
C ASN A 244 -10.48 -13.12 1.44
N LEU A 245 -10.05 -13.24 2.69
CA LEU A 245 -9.19 -12.27 3.38
C LEU A 245 -7.68 -12.51 3.16
N ASP A 246 -7.32 -13.46 2.30
CA ASP A 246 -5.92 -13.82 2.01
C ASP A 246 -5.37 -13.18 0.75
N LYS A 247 -6.22 -12.58 -0.07
CA LYS A 247 -5.83 -11.89 -1.31
C LYS A 247 -6.47 -10.51 -1.34
N SER A 248 -5.68 -9.50 -1.72
CA SER A 248 -6.21 -8.14 -1.85
C SER A 248 -6.90 -7.89 -3.18
N LEU A 249 -6.41 -8.55 -4.25
CA LEU A 249 -6.92 -8.46 -5.61
C LEU A 249 -7.06 -9.86 -6.22
N ASN A 250 -8.02 -10.04 -7.13
CA ASN A 250 -8.05 -11.19 -8.05
C ASN A 250 -7.43 -10.85 -9.42
N GLN A 251 -7.26 -11.85 -10.27
CA GLN A 251 -6.63 -11.68 -11.58
C GLN A 251 -7.36 -10.68 -12.48
N LYS A 252 -8.70 -10.64 -12.45
CA LYS A 252 -9.48 -9.69 -13.27
C LYS A 252 -9.20 -8.25 -12.87
N GLU A 253 -9.02 -8.00 -11.57
CA GLU A 253 -8.66 -6.67 -11.05
C GLU A 253 -7.23 -6.28 -11.45
N VAL A 254 -6.28 -7.24 -11.38
CA VAL A 254 -4.90 -7.03 -11.83
C VAL A 254 -4.85 -6.71 -13.32
N ASP A 255 -5.52 -7.51 -14.16
CA ASP A 255 -5.56 -7.32 -15.62
C ASP A 255 -6.19 -5.98 -16.00
N PHE A 256 -7.30 -5.63 -15.35
CA PHE A 256 -7.95 -4.33 -15.53
C PHE A 256 -6.99 -3.19 -15.15
N TYR A 257 -6.37 -3.27 -13.97
CA TYR A 257 -5.48 -2.21 -13.48
C TYR A 257 -4.34 -1.99 -14.46
N LEU A 258 -3.61 -3.04 -14.84
CA LEU A 258 -2.46 -2.95 -15.75
C LEU A 258 -2.85 -2.42 -17.13
N THR A 259 -4.00 -2.85 -17.66
CA THR A 259 -4.53 -2.35 -18.93
C THR A 259 -4.87 -0.86 -18.83
N HIS A 260 -5.57 -0.47 -17.76
CA HIS A 260 -5.97 0.92 -17.52
C HIS A 260 -4.75 1.84 -17.42
N VAL A 261 -3.77 1.46 -16.60
CA VAL A 261 -2.53 2.19 -16.32
C VAL A 261 -1.65 2.35 -17.57
N LYS A 262 -1.63 1.33 -18.45
CA LYS A 262 -0.94 1.41 -19.74
C LYS A 262 -1.53 2.47 -20.67
N SER A 263 -2.86 2.62 -20.68
CA SER A 263 -3.57 3.51 -21.60
C SER A 263 -3.80 4.92 -21.04
N ASN A 264 -3.93 5.03 -19.72
CA ASN A 264 -4.28 6.24 -18.99
C ASN A 264 -3.40 6.22 -17.75
N VAL A 265 -2.73 7.25 -17.22
CA VAL A 265 -1.76 7.10 -16.09
C VAL A 265 -0.39 6.57 -16.55
N LYS A 266 0.15 7.23 -17.58
CA LYS A 266 1.40 6.82 -18.21
C LYS A 266 2.61 6.82 -17.27
N GLY A 267 2.61 7.70 -16.27
CA GLY A 267 3.67 7.75 -15.25
C GLY A 267 3.78 6.45 -14.47
N GLU A 268 2.66 5.90 -13.98
CA GLU A 268 2.65 4.60 -13.29
C GLU A 268 3.18 3.49 -14.20
N PHE A 269 2.70 3.43 -15.44
CA PHE A 269 3.13 2.41 -16.39
C PHE A 269 4.63 2.51 -16.70
N ALA A 270 5.15 3.73 -16.88
CA ALA A 270 6.57 3.98 -17.07
C ALA A 270 7.39 3.53 -15.86
N GLY A 271 6.92 3.80 -14.64
CA GLY A 271 7.54 3.32 -13.41
C GLY A 271 7.59 1.80 -13.30
N ILE A 272 6.46 1.12 -13.56
CA ILE A 272 6.39 -0.35 -13.59
C ILE A 272 7.41 -0.91 -14.59
N LYS A 273 7.42 -0.39 -15.82
CA LYS A 273 8.35 -0.80 -16.88
C LYS A 273 9.80 -0.58 -16.45
N TRP A 274 10.09 0.55 -15.81
CA TRP A 274 11.42 0.90 -15.34
C TRP A 274 11.93 -0.12 -14.31
N ILE A 275 11.16 -0.40 -13.24
CA ILE A 275 11.56 -1.37 -12.20
C ILE A 275 11.78 -2.77 -12.78
N LEU A 276 10.84 -3.26 -13.59
CA LEU A 276 10.95 -4.59 -14.21
C LEU A 276 12.20 -4.70 -15.10
N THR A 277 12.53 -3.63 -15.84
CA THR A 277 13.70 -3.58 -16.70
C THR A 277 15.00 -3.61 -15.89
N LYS A 278 15.10 -2.80 -14.83
CA LYS A 278 16.28 -2.74 -13.96
C LYS A 278 16.54 -4.09 -13.27
N ILE A 279 15.50 -4.72 -12.75
CA ILE A 279 15.61 -6.06 -12.14
C ILE A 279 16.03 -7.10 -13.19
N ASN A 280 15.48 -7.04 -14.42
CA ASN A 280 15.88 -7.93 -15.51
C ASN A 280 17.35 -7.74 -15.95
N GLN A 281 17.94 -6.57 -15.70
CA GLN A 281 19.35 -6.26 -15.94
C GLN A 281 20.26 -6.64 -14.76
N GLY A 282 19.72 -7.25 -13.69
CA GLY A 282 20.48 -7.65 -12.50
C GLY A 282 20.56 -6.56 -11.42
N ILE A 283 19.90 -5.41 -11.59
CA ILE A 283 19.81 -4.37 -10.56
C ILE A 283 18.61 -4.73 -9.67
N ASN A 284 18.86 -5.63 -8.72
CA ASN A 284 17.81 -6.33 -7.98
C ASN A 284 17.91 -6.14 -6.45
N GLU A 285 18.72 -5.20 -5.99
CA GLU A 285 18.84 -4.85 -4.57
C GLU A 285 18.31 -3.44 -4.30
N ARG A 286 17.90 -3.18 -3.06
CA ARG A 286 17.32 -1.90 -2.63
C ARG A 286 18.26 -0.73 -2.92
N GLU A 287 19.52 -0.81 -2.51
CA GLU A 287 20.46 0.31 -2.63
C GLU A 287 20.82 0.57 -4.09
N SER A 288 21.02 -0.49 -4.89
CA SER A 288 21.30 -0.35 -6.32
C SER A 288 20.13 0.26 -7.09
N LEU A 289 18.89 -0.15 -6.78
CA LEU A 289 17.69 0.47 -7.35
C LEU A 289 17.54 1.95 -6.93
N ASN A 290 17.79 2.26 -5.65
CA ASN A 290 17.76 3.65 -5.17
C ASN A 290 18.83 4.50 -5.88
N SER A 291 20.03 3.96 -6.10
CA SER A 291 21.14 4.66 -6.78
C SER A 291 20.77 4.99 -8.23
N GLU A 292 20.24 4.01 -8.97
CA GLU A 292 19.79 4.20 -10.35
C GLU A 292 18.62 5.18 -10.44
N LEU A 293 17.64 5.06 -9.54
CA LEU A 293 16.50 5.97 -9.50
C LEU A 293 16.95 7.40 -9.20
N LYS A 294 17.90 7.57 -8.27
CA LYS A 294 18.47 8.86 -7.92
C LYS A 294 19.20 9.47 -9.13
N LYS A 295 20.01 8.69 -9.83
CA LYS A 295 20.77 9.14 -11.00
C LYS A 295 19.85 9.65 -12.12
N GLU A 296 18.73 8.98 -12.36
CA GLU A 296 17.84 9.31 -13.47
C GLU A 296 16.78 10.37 -13.12
N PHE A 297 16.30 10.41 -11.88
CA PHE A 297 15.11 11.20 -11.52
C PHE A 297 15.31 12.22 -10.39
N ALA A 298 16.40 12.20 -9.62
CA ALA A 298 16.51 13.05 -8.44
C ALA A 298 16.48 14.54 -8.75
N GLU A 299 17.22 14.96 -9.78
CA GLU A 299 17.23 16.36 -10.22
C GLU A 299 15.84 16.78 -10.74
N LEU A 300 15.26 15.98 -11.63
CA LEU A 300 13.94 16.23 -12.21
C LEU A 300 12.83 16.34 -11.15
N TRP A 301 12.92 15.54 -10.09
CA TRP A 301 11.92 15.52 -9.03
C TRP A 301 12.21 16.48 -7.89
N GLY A 302 13.40 17.11 -7.85
CA GLY A 302 13.91 17.79 -6.66
C GLY A 302 13.96 16.86 -5.45
N ALA A 303 14.27 15.58 -5.65
CA ALA A 303 14.10 14.52 -4.66
C ALA A 303 15.35 14.33 -3.78
N SER A 304 15.13 14.27 -2.47
CA SER A 304 16.13 13.77 -1.51
C SER A 304 16.19 12.24 -1.50
N ASP A 305 17.19 11.67 -0.83
CA ASP A 305 17.31 10.21 -0.68
C ASP A 305 16.09 9.57 -0.03
N ALA A 306 15.46 10.28 0.92
CA ALA A 306 14.22 9.84 1.55
C ALA A 306 13.05 9.79 0.56
N VAL A 307 12.97 10.76 -0.35
CA VAL A 307 11.96 10.82 -1.41
C VAL A 307 12.19 9.68 -2.42
N ILE A 308 13.43 9.47 -2.85
CA ILE A 308 13.82 8.36 -3.74
C ILE A 308 13.44 7.02 -3.14
N ASN A 309 13.83 6.76 -1.89
CA ASN A 309 13.50 5.51 -1.21
C ASN A 309 11.98 5.31 -1.07
N THR A 310 11.24 6.39 -0.76
CA THR A 310 9.78 6.34 -0.64
C THR A 310 9.12 6.02 -1.98
N GLN A 311 9.54 6.69 -3.06
CA GLN A 311 9.01 6.45 -4.41
C GLN A 311 9.24 5.01 -4.86
N ARG A 312 10.45 4.49 -4.69
CA ARG A 312 10.76 3.09 -4.99
C ARG A 312 9.91 2.14 -4.15
N ALA A 313 9.88 2.32 -2.83
CA ALA A 313 9.18 1.42 -1.92
C ALA A 313 7.68 1.34 -2.22
N GLY A 314 7.05 2.48 -2.52
CA GLY A 314 5.64 2.56 -2.87
C GLY A 314 5.27 1.83 -4.15
N LEU A 315 6.02 2.13 -5.23
CA LEU A 315 5.80 1.48 -6.52
C LEU A 315 6.04 -0.02 -6.42
N MET A 316 7.13 -0.45 -5.77
CA MET A 316 7.40 -1.87 -5.57
C MET A 316 6.31 -2.56 -4.73
N ALA A 317 5.77 -1.90 -3.70
CA ALA A 317 4.67 -2.45 -2.91
C ALA A 317 3.41 -2.70 -3.74
N ARG A 318 3.06 -1.79 -4.66
CA ARG A 318 1.98 -2.00 -5.64
C ARG A 318 2.32 -3.14 -6.59
N MET A 319 3.56 -3.22 -7.08
CA MET A 319 4.00 -4.29 -7.98
C MET A 319 4.00 -5.69 -7.34
N PHE A 320 4.32 -5.80 -6.04
CA PHE A 320 4.15 -7.03 -5.28
C PHE A 320 2.67 -7.43 -5.17
N GLU A 321 1.80 -6.45 -4.91
CA GLU A 321 0.35 -6.68 -4.84
C GLU A 321 -0.23 -7.13 -6.20
N LEU A 322 0.31 -6.61 -7.29
CA LEU A 322 -0.04 -7.01 -8.66
C LEU A 322 0.57 -8.35 -9.08
N GLY A 323 1.41 -8.97 -8.24
CA GLY A 323 2.10 -10.22 -8.55
C GLY A 323 3.16 -10.09 -9.64
N LEU A 324 3.65 -8.88 -9.93
CA LEU A 324 4.71 -8.64 -10.93
C LEU A 324 6.11 -8.93 -10.39
N LEU A 325 6.29 -8.82 -9.07
CA LEU A 325 7.56 -9.01 -8.39
C LEU A 325 7.46 -10.08 -7.30
N GLU A 326 8.60 -10.67 -7.02
CA GLU A 326 8.87 -11.56 -5.90
C GLU A 326 10.11 -11.06 -5.15
N LYS A 327 10.26 -11.45 -3.89
CA LYS A 327 11.43 -11.12 -3.08
C LYS A 327 11.97 -12.36 -2.40
N GLU A 328 13.29 -12.50 -2.40
CA GLU A 328 14.01 -13.48 -1.60
C GLU A 328 14.71 -12.75 -0.46
N LYS A 329 14.55 -13.26 0.77
CA LYS A 329 15.20 -12.70 1.96
C LYS A 329 16.24 -13.69 2.48
N ARG A 330 17.50 -13.24 2.55
CA ARG A 330 18.62 -13.97 3.16
C ARG A 330 19.21 -13.11 4.28
N GLY A 331 18.79 -13.36 5.52
CA GLY A 331 19.14 -12.49 6.65
C GLY A 331 18.57 -11.07 6.47
N ILE A 332 19.44 -10.07 6.40
CA ILE A 332 19.07 -8.67 6.13
C ILE A 332 19.03 -8.34 4.63
N TYR A 333 19.60 -9.20 3.79
CA TYR A 333 19.68 -8.98 2.37
C TYR A 333 18.35 -9.36 1.72
N VAL A 334 17.84 -8.46 0.89
CA VAL A 334 16.61 -8.66 0.12
C VAL A 334 16.97 -8.49 -1.35
N THR A 335 16.74 -9.55 -2.11
CA THR A 335 16.90 -9.56 -3.56
C THR A 335 15.52 -9.64 -4.21
N TYR A 336 15.31 -8.83 -5.23
CA TYR A 336 14.05 -8.75 -5.95
C TYR A 336 14.11 -9.53 -7.27
N HIS A 337 13.01 -10.18 -7.62
CA HIS A 337 12.91 -10.93 -8.86
C HIS A 337 11.64 -10.52 -9.59
N ASN A 338 11.70 -10.48 -10.93
CA ASN A 338 10.49 -10.47 -11.72
C ASN A 338 9.82 -11.85 -11.57
N SER A 339 8.55 -11.88 -11.18
CA SER A 339 7.77 -13.12 -11.21
C SER A 339 7.62 -13.60 -12.66
N ASP A 340 7.15 -14.83 -12.87
CA ASP A 340 6.89 -15.31 -14.23
C ASP A 340 5.81 -14.48 -14.94
N PHE A 341 4.83 -13.98 -14.18
CA PHE A 341 3.86 -13.02 -14.67
C PHE A 341 4.51 -11.68 -15.04
N GLY A 342 5.40 -11.16 -14.19
CA GLY A 342 6.14 -9.92 -14.44
C GLY A 342 7.06 -9.99 -15.67
N LYS A 343 7.75 -11.12 -15.88
CA LYS A 343 8.54 -11.38 -17.10
C LYS A 343 7.66 -11.40 -18.35
N SER A 344 6.53 -12.11 -18.27
CA SER A 344 5.57 -12.21 -19.38
C SER A 344 4.98 -10.83 -19.73
N PHE A 345 4.65 -10.03 -18.72
CA PHE A 345 4.18 -8.67 -18.89
C PHE A 345 5.24 -7.77 -19.53
N LEU A 346 6.49 -7.83 -19.06
CA LEU A 346 7.60 -7.05 -19.62
C LEU A 346 7.86 -7.38 -21.09
N ALA A 347 7.69 -8.64 -21.50
CA ALA A 347 7.88 -9.06 -22.88
C ALA A 347 6.79 -8.55 -23.87
N GLN A 348 5.66 -8.05 -23.35
CA GLN A 348 4.53 -7.56 -24.14
C GLN A 348 4.50 -6.02 -24.29
N ILE A 349 5.49 -5.32 -23.74
CA ILE A 349 5.56 -3.85 -23.66
C ILE A 349 6.90 -3.33 -24.16
#